data_AF-A0A4Y2U0R4-F1
#
_entry.id   AF-A0A4Y2U0R4-F1
#
_cell.length_a   1.000
_cell.length_b   1.000
_cell.length_c   1.000
_cell.angle_alpha   90.00
_cell.angle_beta   90.00
_cell.angle_gamma   90.00
#
_symmetry.space_group_name_H-M   'P 1'
#
loop_
_entity.id
_entity.type
_entity.pdbx_description
1 polymer ?
#
loop_
_entity_poly.entity_id
_entity_poly.type
_entity_poly.pdbx_seq_one_letter_code
_entity_poly.pdbx_strand_id
1 'polypeptide(L)'
;MSSVARSVIQKFFTIRNVSIRKTLCRHYPAPVKRFYRSVHVSESDGRYEISLDKRKLKTPSGTLLQLPNEALAAAVATEWDLQQKIIQRHNMHIVSNSLN
;
A
#
# COMPACT_ATOMS: atom_id res chain seq x y z
N MET A 1 9.31 -76.84 -4.49
CA MET A 1 9.46 -76.61 -3.04
C MET A 1 10.48 -75.52 -2.82
N SER A 2 10.05 -74.46 -2.13
CA SER A 2 10.80 -73.47 -1.35
C SER A 2 12.10 -72.87 -1.93
N SER A 3 12.06 -71.57 -2.25
CA SER A 3 12.84 -70.57 -1.49
C SER A 3 12.48 -69.17 -1.97
N VAL A 4 11.57 -68.52 -1.23
CA VAL A 4 11.28 -67.10 -1.35
C VAL A 4 12.48 -66.36 -0.76
N ALA A 5 13.49 -66.15 -1.59
CA ALA A 5 14.67 -65.40 -1.21
C ALA A 5 14.64 -64.03 -1.91
N ARG A 6 14.50 -63.00 -1.08
CA ARG A 6 14.95 -61.63 -1.31
C ARG A 6 14.18 -60.87 -2.40
N SER A 7 13.24 -60.04 -1.96
CA SER A 7 13.40 -58.58 -2.08
C SER A 7 12.06 -57.90 -1.80
N VAL A 8 11.73 -57.76 -0.51
CA VAL A 8 10.63 -56.87 -0.06
C VAL A 8 11.19 -55.52 0.39
N ILE A 9 12.39 -55.16 -0.09
CA ILE A 9 13.05 -53.89 0.25
C ILE A 9 13.42 -53.17 -1.04
N GLN A 10 12.41 -52.89 -1.87
CA GLN A 10 12.46 -51.72 -2.75
C GLN A 10 11.08 -51.25 -3.20
N LYS A 11 10.13 -51.20 -2.26
CA LYS A 11 9.08 -50.16 -2.34
C LYS A 11 9.63 -48.84 -1.77
N PHE A 12 10.86 -48.50 -2.17
CA PHE A 12 11.43 -47.17 -1.94
C PHE A 12 10.79 -46.25 -2.97
N PHE A 13 9.59 -45.80 -2.62
CA PHE A 13 9.24 -44.38 -2.69
C PHE A 13 9.88 -43.65 -3.87
N THR A 14 9.38 -43.91 -5.08
CA THR A 14 9.70 -43.10 -6.25
C THR A 14 9.03 -41.74 -6.09
N ILE A 15 9.53 -40.90 -5.17
CA ILE A 15 9.24 -39.47 -5.18
C ILE A 15 9.93 -38.93 -6.43
N ARG A 16 9.12 -38.62 -7.44
CA ARG A 16 9.53 -37.74 -8.53
C ARG A 16 10.10 -36.47 -7.90
N ASN A 17 11.37 -36.19 -8.16
CA ASN A 17 12.03 -34.94 -7.83
C ASN A 17 11.24 -33.77 -8.43
N VAL A 18 10.28 -33.23 -7.66
CA VAL A 18 9.71 -31.93 -7.94
C VAL A 18 10.73 -30.93 -7.40
N SER A 19 11.57 -30.44 -8.30
CA SER A 19 12.43 -29.28 -8.06
C SER A 19 11.51 -28.07 -7.81
N ILE A 20 11.07 -27.88 -6.56
CA ILE A 20 10.45 -26.65 -6.12
C ILE A 20 11.56 -25.61 -6.06
N ARG A 21 11.86 -24.97 -7.19
CA ARG A 21 12.56 -23.67 -7.16
C ARG A 21 11.58 -22.69 -6.54
N LYS A 22 11.58 -22.58 -5.20
CA LYS A 22 10.96 -21.46 -4.50
C LYS A 22 11.76 -20.21 -4.87
N THR A 23 11.41 -19.62 -6.01
CA THR A 23 11.84 -18.27 -6.36
C THR A 23 11.33 -17.36 -5.25
N LEU A 24 12.24 -16.77 -4.48
CA LEU A 24 11.93 -15.72 -3.52
C LEU A 24 11.56 -14.45 -4.31
N CYS A 25 10.40 -14.46 -4.96
CA CYS A 25 9.85 -13.26 -5.59
C CYS A 25 9.29 -12.38 -4.48
N ARG A 26 10.09 -11.40 -4.03
CA ARG A 26 9.63 -10.34 -3.13
C ARG A 26 8.54 -9.55 -3.87
N HIS A 27 7.29 -9.75 -3.50
CA HIS A 27 6.14 -9.08 -4.11
C HIS A 27 6.02 -7.68 -3.50
N TYR A 28 6.74 -6.72 -4.06
CA TYR A 28 6.59 -5.32 -3.66
C TYR A 28 5.26 -4.76 -4.19
N PRO A 29 4.48 -4.04 -3.37
CA PRO A 29 3.31 -3.35 -3.86
C PRO A 29 3.72 -2.37 -4.96
N ALA A 30 2.96 -2.37 -6.05
CA ALA A 30 3.21 -1.45 -7.15
C ALA A 30 3.10 0.01 -6.67
N PRO A 31 3.91 0.93 -7.23
CA PRO A 31 3.82 2.34 -6.89
C PRO A 31 2.44 2.92 -7.21
N VAL A 32 1.93 3.77 -6.33
CA VAL A 32 0.61 4.40 -6.49
C VAL A 32 0.71 5.54 -7.50
N LYS A 33 -0.03 5.45 -8.61
CA LYS A 33 -0.12 6.54 -9.59
C LYS A 33 -0.99 7.69 -9.06
N ARG A 34 -0.69 8.93 -9.46
CA ARG A 34 -1.57 10.08 -9.17
C ARG A 34 -2.93 9.83 -9.83
N PHE A 35 -3.97 9.87 -9.01
CA PHE A 35 -5.35 9.54 -9.40
C PHE A 35 -6.29 10.76 -9.39
N TYR A 36 -5.75 11.95 -9.13
CA TYR A 36 -6.50 13.21 -9.02
C TYR A 36 -5.85 14.30 -9.88
N ARG A 37 -6.64 15.29 -10.30
CA ARG A 37 -6.17 16.40 -11.11
C ARG A 37 -5.97 17.66 -10.27
N SER A 38 -7.00 18.11 -9.55
CA SER A 38 -6.97 19.33 -8.74
C SER A 38 -7.04 19.04 -7.24
N VAL A 39 -6.52 19.98 -6.46
CA VAL A 39 -6.56 19.99 -5.00
C VAL A 39 -7.27 21.26 -4.55
N HIS A 40 -8.23 21.14 -3.64
CA HIS A 40 -9.02 22.26 -3.14
C HIS A 40 -9.04 22.26 -1.62
N VAL A 41 -9.03 23.45 -1.02
CA VAL A 41 -9.27 23.68 0.40
C VAL A 41 -10.65 24.27 0.56
N SER A 42 -11.44 23.74 1.50
CA SER A 42 -12.77 24.23 1.83
C SER A 42 -12.92 24.37 3.33
N GLU A 43 -13.59 25.42 3.78
CA GLU A 43 -13.95 25.62 5.18
C GLU A 43 -15.36 25.09 5.46
N SER A 44 -15.54 24.38 6.57
CA SER A 44 -16.83 23.90 7.08
C SER A 44 -16.80 23.96 8.61
N ASP A 45 -17.78 24.61 9.22
CA ASP A 45 -17.95 24.67 10.68
C ASP A 45 -16.69 25.14 11.44
N GLY A 46 -15.96 26.11 10.88
CA GLY A 46 -14.71 26.62 11.45
C GLY A 46 -13.53 25.65 11.37
N ARG A 47 -13.63 24.61 10.54
CA ARG A 47 -12.57 23.65 10.24
C ARG A 47 -12.27 23.65 8.75
N TYR A 48 -11.05 23.25 8.40
CA TYR A 48 -10.57 23.19 7.03
C TYR A 48 -10.47 21.75 6.56
N GLU A 49 -10.95 21.50 5.36
CA GLU A 49 -10.95 20.21 4.70
C GLU A 49 -10.22 20.32 3.36
N ILE A 50 -9.55 19.24 2.96
CA ILE A 50 -8.91 19.14 1.64
C ILE A 50 -9.72 18.19 0.78
N SER A 51 -9.94 18.55 -0.48
CA SER A 51 -10.59 17.72 -1.49
C SER A 51 -9.66 17.49 -2.69
N LEU A 52 -9.54 16.23 -3.11
CA LEU A 52 -8.87 15.83 -4.34
C LEU A 52 -9.96 15.64 -5.41
N ASP A 53 -9.97 16.51 -6.41
CA ASP A 53 -11.07 16.70 -7.35
C ASP A 53 -12.44 16.87 -6.64
N LYS A 54 -13.22 15.79 -6.58
CA LYS A 54 -14.55 15.74 -5.96
C LYS A 54 -14.61 14.88 -4.70
N ARG A 55 -13.46 14.39 -4.21
CA ARG A 55 -13.38 13.46 -3.07
C ARG A 55 -12.67 14.13 -1.90
N LYS A 56 -13.34 14.19 -0.75
CA LYS A 56 -12.72 14.64 0.50
C LYS A 56 -11.57 13.72 0.88
N LEU A 57 -10.45 14.32 1.28
CA LEU A 57 -9.26 13.62 1.72
C LEU A 57 -9.53 12.94 3.07
N LYS A 58 -9.01 11.73 3.22
CA LYS A 58 -9.16 10.91 4.43
C LYS A 58 -7.80 10.52 4.98
N THR A 59 -7.76 10.32 6.29
CA THR A 59 -6.63 9.70 6.99
C THR A 59 -6.52 8.22 6.61
N PRO A 60 -5.36 7.57 6.84
CA PRO A 60 -5.22 6.12 6.68
C PRO A 60 -6.23 5.32 7.53
N SER A 61 -6.66 5.87 8.66
CA SER A 61 -7.73 5.30 9.51
C SER A 61 -9.13 5.43 8.90
N GLY A 62 -9.26 6.10 7.76
CA GLY A 62 -10.53 6.26 7.02
C GLY A 62 -11.41 7.41 7.50
N THR A 63 -10.96 8.20 8.48
CA THR A 63 -11.65 9.40 8.96
C THR A 63 -11.39 10.60 8.03
N LEU A 64 -12.35 11.53 7.97
CA LEU A 64 -12.18 12.78 7.22
C LEU A 64 -11.04 13.61 7.83
N LEU A 65 -10.17 14.15 6.97
CA LEU A 65 -9.10 15.03 7.41
C LEU A 65 -9.65 16.44 7.63
N GLN A 66 -9.78 16.84 8.90
CA GLN A 66 -10.19 18.18 9.30
C GLN A 66 -9.08 18.86 10.08
N LEU A 67 -8.77 20.10 9.72
CA LEU A 67 -7.68 20.89 10.30
C LEU A 67 -8.24 22.15 10.95
N PRO A 68 -7.67 22.61 12.08
CA PRO A 68 -8.15 23.80 12.78
C PRO A 68 -7.66 25.11 12.18
N ASN A 69 -6.66 25.07 11.28
CA ASN A 69 -5.99 26.26 10.74
C ASN A 69 -5.92 26.20 9.21
N GLU A 70 -6.26 27.31 8.56
CA GLU A 70 -6.16 27.50 7.11
C GLU A 70 -4.74 27.29 6.60
N ALA A 71 -3.74 27.86 7.26
CA ALA A 71 -2.34 27.78 6.83
C ALA A 71 -1.85 26.32 6.80
N LEU A 72 -2.30 25.51 7.76
CA LEU A 72 -2.00 24.08 7.80
C LEU A 72 -2.69 23.34 6.64
N ALA A 73 -3.95 23.68 6.35
CA ALA A 73 -4.68 23.10 5.23
C ALA A 73 -4.08 23.47 3.87
N ALA A 74 -3.63 24.72 3.70
CA ALA A 74 -2.91 25.17 2.51
C ALA A 74 -1.59 24.43 2.32
N ALA A 75 -0.83 24.22 3.40
CA ALA A 75 0.42 23.47 3.33
C ALA A 75 0.18 22.00 2.94
N VAL A 76 -0.85 21.36 3.51
CA VAL A 76 -1.27 20.01 3.10
C VAL A 76 -1.68 19.98 1.62
N ALA A 77 -2.52 20.93 1.19
CA ALA A 77 -2.95 21.00 -0.21
C ALA A 77 -1.76 21.14 -1.17
N THR A 78 -0.75 21.92 -0.77
CA THR A 78 0.50 22.09 -1.54
C THR A 78 1.28 20.79 -1.62
N GLU A 79 1.42 20.02 -0.53
CA GLU A 79 2.08 18.70 -0.56
C GLU A 79 1.41 17.73 -1.54
N TRP A 80 0.08 17.75 -1.60
CA TRP A 80 -0.68 16.95 -2.56
C TRP A 80 -0.51 17.48 -3.98
N ASP A 81 -0.50 18.80 -4.19
CA ASP A 81 -0.36 19.34 -5.53
C ASP A 81 1.02 19.09 -6.15
N LEU A 82 2.08 19.06 -5.33
CA LEU A 82 3.46 18.76 -5.74
C LEU A 82 3.67 17.32 -6.25
N GLN A 83 2.73 16.40 -6.03
CA GLN A 83 2.86 15.01 -6.49
C GLN A 83 2.81 14.94 -8.02
N GLN A 84 3.72 14.19 -8.65
CA GLN A 84 3.75 14.09 -10.11
C GLN A 84 2.98 12.86 -10.60
N LYS A 85 3.62 11.97 -11.37
CA LYS A 85 3.01 10.76 -11.91
C LYS A 85 2.78 9.69 -10.85
N ILE A 86 3.66 9.63 -9.85
CA ILE A 86 3.65 8.65 -8.77
C ILE A 86 3.56 9.42 -7.46
N ILE A 87 2.68 8.97 -6.57
CA ILE A 87 2.51 9.53 -5.24
C ILE A 87 3.65 9.01 -4.35
N GLN A 88 4.52 9.92 -3.91
CA GLN A 88 5.65 9.62 -3.04
C GLN A 88 5.32 10.04 -1.61
N ARG A 89 4.85 9.08 -0.80
CA ARG A 89 4.41 9.35 0.59
C ARG A 89 5.51 9.94 1.47
N HIS A 90 6.77 9.59 1.22
CA HIS A 90 7.91 10.13 1.95
C HIS A 90 8.14 11.63 1.70
N ASN A 91 7.52 12.20 0.67
CA ASN A 91 7.57 13.64 0.39
C ASN A 91 6.39 14.42 0.99
N MET A 92 5.51 13.77 1.76
CA MET A 92 4.33 14.39 2.38
C MET A 92 4.47 14.32 3.91
N HIS A 93 5.28 15.21 4.49
CA HIS A 93 5.62 15.19 5.91
C HIS A 93 4.47 15.71 6.78
N ILE A 94 3.74 16.71 6.30
CA ILE A 94 2.66 17.36 7.06
C ILE A 94 1.49 16.39 7.23
N VAL A 95 1.11 15.69 6.15
CA VAL A 95 0.06 14.66 6.20
C VAL A 95 0.47 13.46 7.06
N SER A 96 1.76 13.10 7.07
CA SER A 96 2.24 11.95 7.85
C SER A 96 2.22 12.22 9.35
N ASN A 97 2.47 13.46 9.79
CA ASN A 97 2.64 13.77 11.21
C ASN A 97 1.31 14.08 11.92
N SER A 98 0.23 14.34 11.17
CA SER A 98 -1.11 14.58 11.74
C SER A 98 -1.88 13.29 12.09
N LEU A 99 -1.20 12.14 12.13
CA LEU A 99 -1.81 10.80 12.16
C LEU A 99 -1.44 9.94 13.37
N ASN A 100 -0.74 10.50 14.36
CA ASN A 100 -0.46 9.83 15.64
C ASN A 100 -1.34 10.36 16.76
#